data_AF-A0A8H7L1A6-F1
#
_entry.id   AF-A0A8H7L1A6-F1
#
_cell.length_a   1.000
_cell.length_b   1.000
_cell.length_c   1.000
_cell.angle_alpha   90.00
_cell.angle_beta   90.00
_cell.angle_gamma   90.00
#
_symmetry.space_group_name_H-M   'P 1'
#
loop_
_entity.id
_entity.type
_entity.pdbx_description
1 polymer ?
#
loop_
_entity_poly.entity_id
_entity_poly.type
_entity_poly.pdbx_seq_one_letter_code
_entity_poly.pdbx_strand_id
1 'polypeptide(L)'
;MADFRCFTMPWTKTKVFPHAFLSPPVESPTFNSASYVLFDNVMWTATSGQINKWRRNTLNVGSTDMEHMALSKVTFIYNFSTAVVPKPLDWADTTIVSGYWFLDNPDPEWFPPPSLVEWMAKARVDEKPIVYIGFGSITVPNSRSVTERIVKAVIKSGVRAIISKGWSSRMSKNHATEKEVEFPPECYPLDKVPHE
;
A
#
# COMPACT_ATOMS: atom_id res chain seq x y z
N MET A 1 10.09 29.30 1.99
CA MET A 1 9.18 28.20 1.63
C MET A 1 9.35 27.15 2.71
N ALA A 2 8.29 26.76 3.41
CA ALA A 2 8.41 25.71 4.42
C ALA A 2 8.34 24.36 3.68
N ASP A 3 9.48 23.70 3.52
CA ASP A 3 9.54 22.39 2.88
C ASP A 3 9.07 21.33 3.88
N PHE A 4 8.14 20.47 3.47
CA PHE A 4 7.66 19.33 4.25
C PHE A 4 7.61 18.07 3.39
N ARG A 5 7.61 16.91 4.03
CA ARG A 5 7.50 15.60 3.38
C ARG A 5 6.29 14.87 3.92
N CYS A 6 5.65 14.10 3.06
CA CYS A 6 4.49 13.31 3.43
C CYS A 6 4.64 11.87 2.97
N PHE A 7 4.20 10.92 3.78
CA PHE A 7 4.24 9.52 3.41
C PHE A 7 3.22 8.67 4.17
N THR A 8 2.73 7.62 3.52
CA THR A 8 1.63 6.76 4.02
C THR A 8 2.11 5.59 4.88
N MET A 9 3.41 5.46 5.10
CA MET A 9 4.00 4.45 5.99
C MET A 9 5.16 5.04 6.81
N PRO A 10 5.49 4.46 7.97
CA PRO A 10 6.58 4.97 8.80
C PRO A 10 7.94 4.93 8.09
N TRP A 11 8.58 6.09 7.96
CA TRP A 11 9.90 6.27 7.34
C TRP A 11 10.95 6.86 8.31
N THR A 12 10.51 7.32 9.48
CA THR A 12 11.35 7.95 10.50
C THR A 12 11.89 6.86 11.41
N LYS A 13 13.22 6.84 11.56
CA LYS A 13 13.92 5.92 12.46
C LYS A 13 13.30 5.89 13.85
N THR A 14 13.00 4.68 14.32
CA THR A 14 12.50 4.42 15.67
C THR A 14 13.04 3.09 16.19
N LYS A 15 13.01 2.93 17.52
CA LYS A 15 13.28 1.68 18.23
C LYS A 15 12.04 0.78 18.37
N VAL A 16 10.84 1.27 18.08
CA VAL A 16 9.59 0.56 18.38
C VAL A 16 9.29 -0.56 17.37
N PHE A 17 9.53 -0.33 16.08
CA PHE A 17 9.27 -1.30 15.00
C PHE A 17 10.33 -1.17 13.89
N PRO A 18 10.56 -2.21 13.07
CA PRO A 18 11.53 -2.17 11.98
C PRO A 18 11.01 -1.39 10.77
N HIS A 19 11.91 -1.02 9.85
CA HIS A 19 11.58 -0.45 8.57
C HIS A 19 10.67 -1.41 7.76
N ALA A 20 9.62 -0.89 7.11
CA ALA A 20 8.57 -1.68 6.45
C ALA A 20 9.05 -2.65 5.35
N PHE A 21 10.28 -2.48 4.85
CA PHE A 21 10.89 -3.32 3.80
C PHE A 21 11.88 -4.35 4.35
N LEU A 22 12.06 -4.41 5.67
CA LEU A 22 12.98 -5.34 6.32
C LEU A 22 12.21 -6.17 7.33
N SER A 23 12.27 -7.49 7.18
CA SER A 23 11.71 -8.42 8.15
C SER A 23 12.74 -8.66 9.26
N PRO A 24 12.39 -8.42 10.54
CA PRO A 24 13.31 -8.65 11.63
C PRO A 24 13.55 -10.14 11.82
N PRO A 25 14.82 -10.60 11.91
CA PRO A 25 15.10 -11.97 12.32
C PRO A 25 14.78 -12.19 13.81
N VAL A 26 14.79 -11.11 14.60
CA VAL A 26 14.46 -11.08 16.03
C VAL A 26 13.84 -9.72 16.38
N GLU A 27 12.87 -9.71 17.30
CA GLU A 27 12.30 -8.47 17.84
C GLU A 27 13.31 -7.79 18.77
N SER A 28 13.97 -6.75 18.28
CA SER A 28 14.98 -6.01 19.05
C SER A 28 14.93 -4.52 18.73
N PRO A 29 14.89 -3.64 19.76
CA PRO A 29 14.98 -2.19 19.58
C PRO A 29 16.20 -1.72 18.77
N THR A 30 17.32 -2.44 18.91
CA THR A 30 18.56 -2.15 18.18
C THR A 30 18.42 -2.53 16.71
N PHE A 31 17.82 -3.69 16.40
CA PHE A 31 17.55 -4.10 15.03
C PHE A 31 16.59 -3.10 14.36
N ASN A 32 15.52 -2.72 15.06
CA ASN A 32 14.55 -1.74 14.57
C ASN A 32 15.23 -0.46 14.12
N SER A 33 16.01 0.18 15.00
CA SER A 33 16.72 1.42 14.65
C SER A 33 17.77 1.21 13.55
N ALA A 34 18.47 0.08 13.53
CA ALA A 34 19.49 -0.22 12.52
C ALA A 34 18.88 -0.46 11.13
N SER A 35 17.66 -1.02 11.06
CA SER A 35 16.96 -1.31 9.81
C SER A 35 16.71 -0.04 8.99
N TYR A 36 16.37 1.08 9.63
CA TYR A 36 16.22 2.38 8.97
C TYR A 36 17.54 2.89 8.39
N VAL A 37 18.62 2.84 9.17
CA VAL A 37 19.94 3.29 8.73
C VAL A 37 20.42 2.47 7.54
N LEU A 38 20.23 1.15 7.58
CA LEU A 38 20.57 0.27 6.47
C LEU A 38 19.78 0.63 5.21
N PHE A 39 18.46 0.77 5.33
CA PHE A 39 17.60 1.07 4.20
C PHE A 39 17.92 2.42 3.56
N ASP A 40 18.09 3.47 4.37
CA ASP A 40 18.45 4.82 3.91
C ASP A 40 19.77 4.83 3.14
N ASN A 41 20.79 4.10 3.62
CA ASN A 41 22.08 4.00 2.93
C ASN A 41 21.95 3.26 1.59
N VAL A 42 21.21 2.15 1.54
CA VAL A 42 20.99 1.40 0.29
C VAL A 42 20.27 2.27 -0.74
N MET A 43 19.19 2.95 -0.33
CA MET A 43 18.43 3.85 -1.20
C MET A 43 19.29 5.00 -1.72
N TRP A 44 20.11 5.61 -0.85
CA TRP A 44 21.00 6.69 -1.24
C TRP A 44 22.09 6.21 -2.20
N THR A 45 22.77 5.10 -1.91
CA THR A 45 23.80 4.55 -2.82
C THR A 45 23.22 4.24 -4.20
N ALA A 46 22.01 3.69 -4.27
CA ALA A 46 21.35 3.36 -5.53
C ALA A 46 20.98 4.60 -6.37
N THR A 47 20.73 5.76 -5.74
CA THR A 47 20.15 6.94 -6.42
C THR A 47 21.09 8.15 -6.50
N SER A 48 22.06 8.26 -5.59
CA SER A 48 22.95 9.42 -5.41
C SER A 48 23.70 9.83 -6.67
N GLY A 49 24.18 8.88 -7.48
CA GLY A 49 24.88 9.18 -8.73
C GLY A 49 24.01 9.93 -9.73
N GLN A 50 22.76 9.48 -9.91
CA GLN A 50 21.80 10.15 -10.80
C GLN A 50 21.36 11.50 -10.23
N ILE A 51 21.04 11.54 -8.93
CA ILE A 51 20.64 12.77 -8.22
C ILE A 51 21.75 13.82 -8.32
N ASN A 52 23.00 13.47 -8.02
CA ASN A 52 24.11 14.42 -8.03
C ASN A 52 24.50 14.86 -9.44
N LYS A 53 24.35 14.00 -10.45
CA LYS A 53 24.49 14.40 -11.87
C LYS A 53 23.42 15.43 -12.26
N TRP A 54 22.16 15.18 -11.90
CA TRP A 54 21.07 16.11 -12.13
C TRP A 54 21.24 17.45 -11.41
N ARG A 55 21.65 17.42 -10.12
CA ARG A 55 21.94 18.62 -9.33
C ARG A 55 22.97 19.53 -10.01
N ARG A 56 24.06 18.96 -10.51
CA ARG A 56 25.12 19.73 -11.18
C ARG A 56 24.72 20.23 -12.56
N ASN A 57 24.07 19.39 -13.36
CA ASN A 57 23.85 19.67 -14.79
C ASN A 57 22.54 20.41 -15.09
N THR A 58 21.55 20.32 -14.19
CA THR A 58 20.21 20.90 -14.41
C THR A 58 19.93 22.01 -13.41
N LEU A 59 20.19 21.78 -12.12
CA LEU A 59 19.94 22.78 -11.08
C LEU A 59 21.11 23.74 -10.87
N ASN A 60 22.29 23.46 -11.44
CA ASN A 60 23.53 24.22 -11.25
C ASN A 60 23.91 24.38 -9.76
N VAL A 61 23.65 23.36 -8.94
CA VAL A 61 24.06 23.31 -7.53
C VAL A 61 25.04 22.17 -7.28
N GLY A 62 25.85 22.29 -6.24
CA GLY A 62 26.82 21.27 -5.85
C GLY A 62 26.18 19.91 -5.54
N SER A 63 26.97 18.85 -5.62
CA SER A 63 26.58 17.52 -5.13
C SER A 63 26.18 17.59 -3.65
N THR A 64 25.35 16.65 -3.20
CA THR A 64 24.99 16.46 -1.80
C THR A 64 25.32 15.04 -1.35
N ASP A 65 25.27 14.82 -0.04
CA ASP A 65 25.27 13.53 0.63
C ASP A 65 24.15 13.49 1.69
N MET A 66 24.08 12.39 2.45
CA MET A 66 23.07 12.18 3.50
C MET A 66 23.16 13.18 4.65
N GLU A 67 24.36 13.66 4.99
CA GLU A 67 24.58 14.60 6.08
C GLU A 67 24.12 16.00 5.68
N HIS A 68 24.54 16.47 4.51
CA HIS A 68 24.17 17.77 3.97
C HIS A 68 22.67 17.88 3.65
N MET A 69 22.01 16.76 3.35
CA MET A 69 20.56 16.73 3.17
C MET A 69 19.80 17.03 4.47
N ALA A 70 20.42 16.83 5.65
CA ALA A 70 19.88 17.16 6.97
C ALA A 70 18.40 16.79 7.15
N LEU A 71 18.03 15.57 6.72
CA LEU A 71 16.63 15.14 6.59
C LEU A 71 15.81 15.27 7.88
N SER A 72 16.45 15.15 9.02
CA SER A 72 15.83 15.30 10.34
C SER A 72 15.31 16.71 10.64
N LYS A 73 15.79 17.73 9.91
CA LYS A 73 15.35 19.13 10.07
C LYS A 73 14.09 19.46 9.26
N VAL A 74 13.70 18.59 8.33
CA VAL A 74 12.51 18.79 7.48
C VAL A 74 11.29 18.21 8.18
N THR A 75 10.20 18.98 8.26
CA THR A 75 8.94 18.48 8.83
C THR A 75 8.44 17.28 8.04
N PHE A 76 8.15 16.19 8.74
CA PHE A 76 7.60 14.97 8.16
C PHE A 76 6.18 14.77 8.66
N ILE A 77 5.21 14.75 7.76
CA ILE A 77 3.81 14.52 8.03
C ILE A 77 3.42 13.11 7.59
N TYR A 78 3.06 12.26 8.55
CA TYR A 78 2.46 10.97 8.28
C TYR A 78 0.94 11.13 8.15
N ASN A 79 0.40 10.62 7.05
CA ASN A 79 -1.04 10.64 6.75
C ASN A 79 -1.71 9.29 7.06
N PHE A 80 -1.42 8.76 8.25
CA PHE A 80 -2.08 7.60 8.84
C PHE A 80 -2.60 7.94 10.24
N SER A 81 -3.50 7.11 10.78
CA SER A 81 -4.05 7.28 12.13
C SER A 81 -3.12 6.75 13.22
N THR A 82 -3.06 7.45 14.36
CA THR A 82 -2.37 6.99 15.57
C THR A 82 -3.03 5.76 16.20
N ALA A 83 -4.28 5.46 15.86
CA ALA A 83 -4.94 4.22 16.25
C ALA A 83 -4.37 2.98 15.52
N VAL A 84 -3.75 3.17 14.35
CA VAL A 84 -3.13 2.09 13.56
C VAL A 84 -1.63 2.03 13.83
N VAL A 85 -0.96 3.19 13.84
CA VAL A 85 0.46 3.29 14.19
C VAL A 85 0.61 4.31 15.32
N PRO A 86 0.74 3.84 16.58
CA PRO A 86 1.00 4.73 17.71
C PRO A 86 2.27 5.54 17.46
N LYS A 87 2.24 6.85 17.73
CA LYS A 87 3.40 7.73 17.56
C LYS A 87 4.51 7.33 18.54
N PRO A 88 5.69 6.87 18.08
CA PRO A 88 6.82 6.58 18.94
C PRO A 88 7.28 7.80 19.73
N LEU A 89 7.69 7.59 20.98
CA LEU A 89 8.23 8.65 21.86
C LEU A 89 9.61 9.16 21.41
N ASP A 90 10.32 8.39 20.58
CA ASP A 90 11.64 8.75 20.05
C ASP A 90 11.58 9.51 18.72
N TRP A 91 10.38 9.88 18.25
CA TRP A 91 10.21 10.82 17.13
C TRP A 91 10.27 12.28 17.60
N ALA A 92 10.99 13.09 16.84
CA ALA A 92 11.06 14.53 17.07
C ALA A 92 9.70 15.22 16.86
N ASP A 93 9.54 16.42 17.43
CA ASP A 93 8.33 17.24 17.27
C ASP A 93 8.07 17.65 15.81
N THR A 94 9.11 17.67 14.97
CA THR A 94 9.02 17.87 13.52
C THR A 94 8.35 16.70 12.79
N THR A 95 8.11 15.58 13.46
CA THR A 95 7.37 14.42 12.93
C THR A 95 5.93 14.46 13.41
N ILE A 96 5.02 14.78 12.49
CA ILE A 96 3.59 14.99 12.74
C ILE A 96 2.81 13.78 12.23
N VAL A 97 1.91 13.23 13.03
CA VAL A 97 0.93 12.22 12.56
C VAL A 97 -0.41 12.93 12.46
N SER A 98 -0.87 13.15 11.22
CA SER A 98 -2.04 14.01 10.94
C SER A 98 -3.38 13.25 10.88
N GLY A 99 -3.35 11.92 10.89
CA GLY A 99 -4.52 11.10 10.55
C GLY A 99 -4.58 10.81 9.05
N TYR A 100 -5.57 10.00 8.65
CA TYR A 100 -5.81 9.72 7.24
C TYR A 100 -6.32 10.96 6.51
N TRP A 101 -5.89 11.10 5.26
CA TRP A 101 -6.40 12.13 4.36
C TRP A 101 -7.47 11.52 3.48
N PHE A 102 -8.72 11.73 3.86
CA PHE A 102 -9.86 11.30 3.06
C PHE A 102 -10.13 12.31 1.95
N LEU A 103 -10.50 11.80 0.77
CA LEU A 103 -10.97 12.63 -0.32
C LEU A 103 -12.49 12.64 -0.26
N ASP A 104 -13.08 13.81 -0.14
CA ASP A 104 -14.53 13.96 -0.22
C ASP A 104 -14.99 13.61 -1.64
N ASN A 105 -15.92 12.65 -1.74
CA ASN A 105 -16.53 12.23 -2.99
C ASN A 105 -15.50 11.92 -4.10
N PRO A 106 -14.68 10.86 -3.93
CA PRO A 106 -13.56 10.57 -4.83
C PRO A 106 -13.98 10.20 -6.26
N ASP A 107 -15.26 9.91 -6.48
CA ASP A 107 -15.83 9.52 -7.76
C ASP A 107 -17.30 9.98 -7.86
N PRO A 108 -17.55 11.29 -8.11
CA PRO A 108 -18.89 11.89 -8.08
C PRO A 108 -19.87 11.30 -9.10
N GLU A 109 -19.33 10.65 -10.15
CA GLU A 109 -20.12 10.04 -11.23
C GLU A 109 -20.29 8.54 -11.04
N TRP A 110 -19.74 7.96 -9.96
CA TRP A 110 -19.88 6.55 -9.70
C TRP A 110 -21.26 6.23 -9.14
N PHE A 111 -21.97 5.36 -9.84
CA PHE A 111 -23.22 4.75 -9.37
C PHE A 111 -23.05 3.23 -9.34
N PRO A 112 -23.58 2.55 -8.31
CA PRO A 112 -23.48 1.09 -8.25
C PRO A 112 -24.25 0.48 -9.43
N PRO A 113 -23.66 -0.46 -10.18
CA PRO A 113 -24.36 -1.13 -11.26
C PRO A 113 -25.57 -1.91 -10.69
N PRO A 114 -26.72 -1.94 -11.39
CA PRO A 114 -27.92 -2.65 -10.90
C PRO A 114 -27.64 -4.10 -10.48
N SER A 115 -26.77 -4.80 -11.22
CA SER A 115 -26.34 -6.16 -10.91
C SER A 115 -25.65 -6.30 -9.55
N LEU A 116 -24.87 -5.30 -9.12
CA LEU A 116 -24.26 -5.29 -7.79
C LEU A 116 -25.32 -5.09 -6.71
N VAL A 117 -26.26 -4.17 -6.93
CA VAL A 117 -27.35 -3.89 -5.98
C VAL A 117 -28.24 -5.13 -5.79
N GLU A 118 -28.65 -5.77 -6.89
CA GLU A 118 -29.45 -7.00 -6.87
C GLU A 118 -28.69 -8.15 -6.18
N TRP A 119 -27.41 -8.30 -6.47
CA TRP A 119 -26.57 -9.32 -5.85
C TRP A 119 -26.43 -9.12 -4.33
N MET A 120 -26.25 -7.86 -3.87
CA MET A 120 -26.22 -7.50 -2.45
C MET A 120 -27.58 -7.69 -1.78
N ALA A 121 -28.68 -7.38 -2.46
CA ALA A 121 -30.04 -7.62 -1.95
C ALA A 121 -30.28 -9.12 -1.74
N LYS A 122 -29.89 -9.96 -2.70
CA LYS A 122 -29.96 -11.42 -2.57
C LYS A 122 -29.12 -11.93 -1.40
N ALA A 123 -27.93 -11.35 -1.17
CA ALA A 123 -27.09 -11.74 -0.04
C ALA A 123 -27.79 -11.51 1.32
N ARG A 124 -28.56 -10.43 1.44
CA ARG A 124 -29.35 -10.13 2.63
C ARG A 124 -30.52 -11.10 2.82
N VAL A 125 -31.23 -11.44 1.74
CA VAL A 125 -32.33 -12.43 1.76
C VAL A 125 -31.81 -13.80 2.18
N ASP A 126 -30.65 -14.20 1.69
CA ASP A 126 -30.03 -15.48 2.01
C ASP A 126 -29.30 -15.48 3.37
N GLU A 127 -29.37 -14.37 4.12
CA GLU A 127 -28.70 -14.15 5.41
C GLU A 127 -27.19 -14.42 5.36
N LYS A 128 -26.55 -14.04 4.25
CA LYS A 128 -25.12 -14.23 4.02
C LYS A 128 -24.33 -12.93 4.25
N PRO A 129 -23.25 -12.96 5.06
CA PRO A 129 -22.38 -11.80 5.20
C PRO A 129 -21.65 -11.50 3.88
N ILE A 130 -21.47 -10.21 3.59
CA ILE A 130 -20.73 -9.72 2.42
C ILE A 130 -19.34 -9.30 2.87
N VAL A 131 -18.30 -9.76 2.17
CA VAL A 131 -16.91 -9.35 2.38
C VAL A 131 -16.36 -8.68 1.12
N TYR A 132 -15.48 -7.70 1.29
CA TYR A 132 -14.70 -7.12 0.19
C TYR A 132 -13.30 -7.72 0.20
N ILE A 133 -12.82 -8.17 -0.97
CA ILE A 133 -11.49 -8.75 -1.15
C ILE A 133 -10.79 -7.98 -2.26
N GLY A 134 -9.76 -7.21 -1.90
CA GLY A 134 -8.90 -6.49 -2.83
C GLY A 134 -7.49 -6.36 -2.25
N PHE A 135 -6.48 -6.65 -3.05
CA PHE A 135 -5.07 -6.55 -2.64
C PHE A 135 -4.34 -5.36 -3.28
N GLY A 136 -5.08 -4.49 -3.98
CA GLY A 136 -4.49 -3.46 -4.84
C GLY A 136 -3.70 -4.07 -6.00
N SER A 137 -2.97 -3.19 -6.71
CA SER A 137 -2.14 -3.57 -7.85
C SER A 137 -0.90 -4.34 -7.39
N ILE A 138 -0.93 -5.67 -7.47
CA ILE A 138 0.20 -6.53 -7.11
C ILE A 138 0.58 -7.46 -8.25
N THR A 139 1.87 -7.77 -8.35
CA THR A 139 2.35 -8.77 -9.29
C THR A 139 2.62 -10.08 -8.56
N VAL A 140 1.92 -11.14 -8.97
CA VAL A 140 2.04 -12.48 -8.38
C VAL A 140 2.55 -13.48 -9.41
N PRO A 141 3.27 -14.54 -9.00
CA PRO A 141 3.75 -15.55 -9.95
C PRO A 141 2.63 -16.24 -10.74
N ASN A 142 1.49 -16.48 -10.11
CA ASN A 142 0.33 -17.14 -10.72
C ASN A 142 -0.98 -16.49 -10.26
N SER A 143 -1.48 -15.53 -11.05
CA SER A 143 -2.70 -14.78 -10.75
C SER A 143 -3.95 -15.66 -10.75
N ARG A 144 -4.00 -16.66 -11.63
CA ARG A 144 -5.10 -17.63 -11.70
C ARG A 144 -5.23 -18.44 -10.42
N SER A 145 -4.12 -18.99 -9.92
CA SER A 145 -4.10 -19.76 -8.67
C SER A 145 -4.53 -18.92 -7.46
N VAL A 146 -4.16 -17.62 -7.44
CA VAL A 146 -4.63 -16.69 -6.40
C VAL A 146 -6.15 -16.54 -6.47
N THR A 147 -6.71 -16.27 -7.64
CA THR A 147 -8.17 -16.16 -7.83
C THR A 147 -8.90 -17.44 -7.44
N GLU A 148 -8.42 -18.61 -7.88
CA GLU A 148 -9.02 -19.91 -7.52
C GLU A 148 -9.00 -20.17 -6.00
N ARG A 149 -7.91 -19.78 -5.31
CA ARG A 149 -7.80 -19.91 -3.86
C ARG A 149 -8.76 -18.97 -3.13
N ILE A 150 -8.93 -17.74 -3.61
CA ILE A 150 -9.90 -16.78 -3.06
C ILE A 150 -11.31 -17.34 -3.21
N VAL A 151 -11.70 -17.78 -4.42
CA VAL A 151 -13.02 -18.37 -4.66
C VAL A 151 -13.28 -19.58 -3.75
N LYS A 152 -12.30 -20.49 -3.63
CA LYS A 152 -12.41 -21.64 -2.71
C LYS A 152 -12.56 -21.20 -1.25
N ALA A 153 -11.86 -20.15 -0.82
CA ALA A 153 -11.97 -19.63 0.53
C ALA A 153 -13.37 -19.05 0.78
N VAL A 154 -13.92 -18.27 -0.15
CA VAL A 154 -15.27 -17.69 -0.06
C VAL A 154 -16.32 -18.77 0.11
N ILE A 155 -16.29 -19.80 -0.75
CA ILE A 155 -17.22 -20.94 -0.69
C ILE A 155 -17.08 -21.67 0.66
N LYS A 156 -15.86 -21.97 1.08
CA LYS A 156 -15.60 -22.71 2.32
C LYS A 156 -16.00 -21.92 3.57
N SER A 157 -15.86 -20.61 3.55
CA SER A 157 -16.28 -19.71 4.63
C SER A 157 -17.79 -19.47 4.66
N GLY A 158 -18.53 -19.87 3.62
CA GLY A 158 -19.97 -19.71 3.55
C GLY A 158 -20.42 -18.25 3.48
N VAL A 159 -19.53 -17.35 3.05
CA VAL A 159 -19.77 -15.90 2.88
C VAL A 159 -20.01 -15.57 1.41
N ARG A 160 -20.43 -14.34 1.13
CA ARG A 160 -20.42 -13.77 -0.22
C ARG A 160 -19.34 -12.71 -0.34
N ALA A 161 -18.68 -12.61 -1.48
CA ALA A 161 -17.53 -11.72 -1.65
C ALA A 161 -17.64 -10.81 -2.88
N ILE A 162 -17.38 -9.52 -2.69
CA ILE A 162 -17.01 -8.59 -3.76
C ILE A 162 -15.50 -8.73 -3.97
N ILE A 163 -15.07 -9.05 -5.19
CA ILE A 163 -13.68 -9.32 -5.52
C ILE A 163 -13.16 -8.22 -6.44
N SER A 164 -12.28 -7.36 -5.90
CA SER A 164 -11.54 -6.35 -6.64
C SER A 164 -10.20 -6.90 -7.10
N LYS A 165 -10.16 -7.38 -8.35
CA LYS A 165 -9.00 -8.08 -8.92
C LYS A 165 -7.92 -7.08 -9.33
N GLY A 166 -6.95 -6.85 -8.44
CA GLY A 166 -5.75 -6.05 -8.71
C GLY A 166 -4.47 -6.85 -8.99
N TRP A 167 -4.52 -8.19 -8.98
CA TRP A 167 -3.33 -9.03 -9.16
C TRP A 167 -3.16 -9.56 -10.58
N SER A 168 -1.97 -9.38 -11.13
CA SER A 168 -1.59 -9.88 -12.46
C SER A 168 -0.30 -10.70 -12.41
N SER A 169 -0.14 -11.61 -13.37
CA SER A 169 1.13 -12.28 -13.60
C SER A 169 2.10 -11.31 -14.30
N ARG A 170 3.41 -11.40 -14.00
CA ARG A 170 4.42 -10.66 -14.78
C ARG A 170 4.25 -11.01 -16.25
N MET A 171 4.05 -9.99 -17.10
CA MET A 171 4.06 -10.03 -18.58
C MET A 171 4.58 -11.35 -19.14
N SER A 172 3.69 -12.34 -19.20
CA SER A 172 3.93 -13.60 -19.88
C SER A 172 3.62 -13.30 -21.33
N LYS A 173 4.60 -13.46 -22.22
CA LYS A 173 4.43 -13.25 -23.68
C LYS A 173 3.37 -14.17 -24.33
N ASN A 174 2.56 -14.90 -23.56
CA ASN A 174 1.59 -15.91 -24.00
C ASN A 174 0.17 -15.66 -23.43
N HIS A 175 -0.33 -14.42 -23.42
CA HIS A 175 -1.66 -14.08 -22.89
C HIS A 175 -2.86 -14.56 -23.74
N ALA A 176 -2.68 -15.39 -24.78
CA ALA A 176 -3.77 -15.78 -25.66
C ALA A 176 -4.57 -17.03 -25.21
N THR A 177 -4.19 -17.74 -24.14
CA THR A 177 -4.74 -19.10 -23.88
C THR A 177 -5.16 -19.44 -22.45
N GLU A 178 -5.00 -18.56 -21.46
CA GLU A 178 -5.49 -18.88 -20.10
C GLU A 178 -6.97 -18.49 -19.95
N LYS A 179 -7.85 -19.50 -19.86
CA LYS A 179 -9.26 -19.30 -19.51
C LYS A 179 -9.36 -18.55 -18.18
N GLU A 180 -10.12 -17.46 -18.17
CA GLU A 180 -10.43 -16.74 -16.93
C GLU A 180 -11.15 -17.66 -15.95
N VAL A 181 -10.95 -17.40 -14.66
CA VAL A 181 -11.64 -18.14 -13.59
C VAL A 181 -13.10 -17.69 -13.60
N GLU A 182 -14.00 -18.64 -13.81
CA GLU A 182 -15.44 -18.40 -13.69
C GLU A 182 -15.80 -18.17 -12.22
N PHE A 183 -16.50 -17.07 -11.94
CA PHE A 183 -16.90 -16.72 -10.58
C PHE A 183 -18.23 -17.39 -10.24
N PRO A 184 -18.33 -18.09 -9.11
CA PRO A 184 -19.60 -18.66 -8.66
C PRO A 184 -20.55 -17.55 -8.18
N PRO A 185 -21.85 -17.85 -7.96
CA PRO A 185 -22.84 -16.86 -7.51
C PRO A 185 -22.48 -16.14 -6.19
N GLU A 186 -21.66 -16.75 -5.35
CA GLU A 186 -21.15 -16.17 -4.10
C GLU A 186 -20.07 -15.11 -4.31
N CYS A 187 -19.54 -14.95 -5.52
CA CYS A 187 -18.45 -14.04 -5.84
C CYS A 187 -18.90 -13.02 -6.90
N TYR A 188 -18.83 -11.73 -6.57
CA TYR A 188 -19.09 -10.64 -7.50
C TYR A 188 -17.77 -9.97 -7.91
N PRO A 189 -17.28 -10.17 -9.14
CA PRO A 189 -16.08 -9.48 -9.63
C PRO A 189 -16.39 -8.01 -9.92
N LEU A 190 -15.47 -7.12 -9.53
CA LEU A 190 -15.55 -5.69 -9.80
C LEU A 190 -14.14 -5.12 -9.99
N ASP A 191 -13.96 -4.10 -10.83
CA ASP A 191 -12.65 -3.46 -10.98
C ASP A 191 -12.38 -2.46 -9.83
N LYS A 192 -13.23 -1.44 -9.69
CA LYS A 192 -13.10 -0.37 -8.71
C LYS A 192 -14.47 0.02 -8.13
N VAL A 193 -14.48 0.32 -6.84
CA VAL A 193 -15.62 0.92 -6.10
C VAL A 193 -15.05 1.93 -5.11
N PRO A 194 -15.66 3.13 -4.96
CA PRO A 194 -15.38 4.02 -3.84
C PRO A 194 -15.60 3.29 -2.50
N HIS A 195 -14.67 3.42 -1.55
CA HIS A 195 -14.74 2.72 -0.25
C HIS A 195 -15.41 3.56 0.85
N GLU A 196 -15.59 4.86 0.59
CA GLU A 196 -16.29 5.82 1.44
C GLU A 196 -17.66 6.15 0.84
#